data_AF-A0A453CII5-F1
#
_entry.id   AF-A0A453CII5-F1
#
_cell.length_a   1.000
_cell.length_b   1.000
_cell.length_c   1.000
_cell.angle_alpha   90.00
_cell.angle_beta   90.00
_cell.angle_gamma   90.00
#
_symmetry.space_group_name_H-M   'P 1'
#
loop_
_entity.id
_entity.type
_entity.pdbx_description
1 polymer ?
#
loop_
_entity_poly.entity_id
_entity_poly.type
_entity_poly.pdbx_seq_one_letter_code
_entity_poly.pdbx_strand_id
1 'polypeptide(L)'
;MAKQLNGSGELFTQKYPKLRVRLVDGSGLATAVVLKSIPLYTKQVFLFGSSSKVAHATATALCKRGVQVIMNQKNEYDMLKLRVLESSTAYLKFSSDEIPQYLVFAPVALQTAYRVVTKGWGDMNLAYAAILPALLLRMLHNQIWISLSRHQTARRKHIIVDRSLEFEQVDRERSWDDQIILSGLYFYLAYAAIPSVRLMPMWETKGAIIMALLHAGPVEFLYYWFHRALHHHFLYSRYHSHHHASIVTEPITSVIHPFAEMLVYFLLFLIPMLIPILMGYGSILGIVLYVAYIDFMNNMGHCNFELLPKWIFQVFPPLKYLMYTPSYHSLHHTQFRTNYSLFMPFYDYIYNTMDKSTDELYERTLIGTEETPDVVHLTHMTTLQSTYHLRVGIASIASRPSDNPVWYVWMIWPMAWLSMVLAWIYGSSAFVVESLKLKKFKMQTWVIPRYNFQYGLIRERESINRLIEKAILDADVRGVKVLSLGLLNQA
;
A
#
# COMPACT_ATOMS: atom_id res chain seq x y z
N MET A 1 -12.36 25.35 -25.90
CA MET A 1 -13.81 25.58 -25.72
C MET A 1 -14.40 24.51 -24.78
N ALA A 2 -14.07 24.56 -23.50
CA ALA A 2 -14.86 23.89 -22.45
C ALA A 2 -15.81 24.94 -21.89
N LYS A 3 -17.04 24.97 -22.41
CA LYS A 3 -18.12 25.82 -21.88
C LYS A 3 -18.62 25.17 -20.58
N GLN A 4 -18.71 25.99 -19.53
CA GLN A 4 -19.22 25.72 -18.17
C GLN A 4 -20.08 24.44 -18.07
N LEU A 5 -19.46 23.33 -17.67
CA LEU A 5 -20.07 22.07 -17.25
C LEU A 5 -21.03 22.29 -16.07
N ASN A 6 -20.64 23.08 -15.06
CA ASN A 6 -21.50 23.41 -13.92
C ASN A 6 -21.29 24.78 -13.23
N GLY A 7 -20.46 25.67 -13.80
CA GLY A 7 -20.26 27.01 -13.26
C GLY A 7 -19.60 27.03 -11.89
N SER A 8 -18.57 26.20 -11.68
CA SER A 8 -17.84 26.10 -10.40
C SER A 8 -18.72 25.74 -9.20
N GLY A 9 -19.78 24.96 -9.44
CA GLY A 9 -20.74 24.53 -8.43
C GLY A 9 -21.95 25.45 -8.24
N GLU A 10 -22.01 26.60 -8.90
CA GLU A 10 -23.11 27.56 -8.79
C GLU A 10 -24.46 26.93 -9.19
N LEU A 11 -24.49 26.15 -10.28
CA LEU A 11 -25.70 25.45 -10.72
C LEU A 11 -26.27 24.53 -9.64
N PHE A 12 -25.42 23.88 -8.84
CA PHE A 12 -25.87 23.00 -7.76
C PHE A 12 -26.40 23.78 -6.57
N THR A 13 -25.81 24.92 -6.24
CA THR A 13 -26.34 25.80 -5.18
C THR A 13 -27.71 26.39 -5.55
N GLN A 14 -27.93 26.72 -6.82
CA GLN A 14 -29.24 27.17 -7.32
C GLN A 14 -30.26 26.04 -7.34
N LYS A 15 -29.87 24.83 -7.80
CA LYS A 15 -30.76 23.65 -7.85
C LYS A 15 -31.14 23.16 -6.45
N TYR A 16 -30.23 23.26 -5.49
CA TYR A 16 -30.42 22.81 -4.11
C TYR A 16 -30.16 23.94 -3.11
N PRO A 17 -31.12 24.87 -2.93
CA PRO A 17 -30.93 26.05 -2.07
C PRO A 17 -30.80 25.73 -0.58
N LYS A 18 -31.08 24.47 -0.17
CA LYS A 18 -30.99 24.00 1.22
C LYS A 18 -29.70 23.21 1.52
N LEU A 19 -28.71 23.22 0.62
CA LEU A 19 -27.41 22.57 0.88
C LEU A 19 -26.75 23.17 2.12
N ARG A 20 -26.34 22.28 3.04
CA ARG A 20 -25.58 22.61 4.25
C ARG A 20 -24.08 22.59 3.98
N VAL A 21 -23.64 21.74 3.05
CA VAL A 21 -22.25 21.67 2.59
C VAL A 21 -21.86 22.92 1.77
N ARG A 22 -20.70 23.51 2.06
CA ARG A 22 -20.17 24.66 1.31
C ARG A 22 -19.29 24.21 0.15
N LEU A 23 -19.60 24.67 -1.06
CA LEU A 23 -18.81 24.39 -2.26
C LEU A 23 -17.69 25.44 -2.45
N VAL A 24 -16.45 24.99 -2.69
CA VAL A 24 -15.28 25.88 -2.87
C VAL A 24 -14.34 25.39 -3.98
N ASP A 25 -13.51 26.30 -4.52
CA ASP A 25 -12.55 26.02 -5.60
C ASP A 25 -11.24 25.34 -5.12
N GLY A 26 -10.99 25.30 -3.81
CA GLY A 26 -9.96 24.48 -3.14
C GLY A 26 -8.50 24.96 -3.21
N SER A 27 -8.17 25.86 -4.13
CA SER A 27 -6.79 26.24 -4.44
C SER A 27 -6.07 26.99 -3.29
N GLY A 28 -6.78 27.86 -2.58
CA GLY A 28 -6.28 28.57 -1.41
C GLY A 28 -6.12 27.69 -0.17
N LEU A 29 -7.01 26.72 0.03
CA LEU A 29 -7.01 25.84 1.21
C LEU A 29 -5.84 24.86 1.19
N ALA A 30 -5.55 24.24 0.04
CA ALA A 30 -4.43 23.32 -0.11
C ALA A 30 -3.08 24.01 0.21
N THR A 31 -2.88 25.22 -0.30
CA THR A 31 -1.69 26.03 -0.04
C THR A 31 -1.57 26.40 1.44
N ALA A 32 -2.67 26.83 2.07
CA ALA A 32 -2.68 27.20 3.49
C ALA A 32 -2.42 26.01 4.42
N VAL A 33 -2.93 24.82 4.08
CA VAL A 33 -2.69 23.57 4.81
C VAL A 33 -1.20 23.21 4.74
N VAL A 34 -0.62 23.10 3.53
CA VAL A 34 0.79 22.74 3.35
C VAL A 34 1.71 23.72 4.11
N LEU A 35 1.44 25.03 4.02
CA LEU A 35 2.24 26.04 4.72
C LEU A 35 2.11 26.03 6.25
N LYS A 36 1.03 25.46 6.79
CA LYS A 36 0.78 25.32 8.23
C LYS A 36 1.29 23.99 8.79
N SER A 37 1.46 22.99 7.93
CA SER A 37 2.09 21.69 8.25
C SER A 37 3.60 21.81 8.43
N ILE A 38 4.23 22.78 7.78
CA ILE A 38 5.68 23.02 7.85
C ILE A 38 6.01 23.72 9.19
N PRO A 39 6.89 23.14 10.04
CA PRO A 39 7.29 23.75 11.30
C PRO A 39 7.84 25.17 11.14
N LEU A 40 7.59 26.04 12.12
CA LEU A 40 7.97 27.47 12.09
C LEU A 40 9.49 27.71 11.98
N TYR A 41 10.31 26.72 12.35
CA TYR A 41 11.78 26.82 12.36
C TYR A 41 12.46 26.06 11.21
N THR A 42 11.69 25.56 10.25
CA THR A 42 12.23 24.81 9.13
C THR A 42 13.10 25.72 8.27
N LYS A 43 14.40 25.40 8.17
CA LYS A 43 15.37 26.18 7.38
C LYS A 43 15.46 25.73 5.92
N GLN A 44 15.13 24.46 5.66
CA GLN A 44 15.17 23.87 4.33
C GLN A 44 13.95 22.98 4.11
N VAL A 45 13.36 23.04 2.91
CA VAL A 45 12.26 22.18 2.49
C VAL A 45 12.60 21.62 1.11
N PHE A 46 12.53 20.31 0.98
CA PHE A 46 12.63 19.64 -0.31
C PHE A 46 11.21 19.56 -0.89
N LEU A 47 10.96 20.30 -1.98
CA LEU A 47 9.68 20.25 -2.69
C LEU A 47 9.81 19.29 -3.86
N PHE A 48 9.16 18.14 -3.70
CA PHE A 48 9.13 17.08 -4.68
C PHE A 48 7.74 17.04 -5.34
N GLY A 49 7.66 17.36 -6.63
CA GLY A 49 6.39 17.39 -7.36
C GLY A 49 6.37 18.44 -8.48
N SER A 50 5.60 18.16 -9.52
CA SER A 50 5.55 19.00 -10.71
C SER A 50 4.65 20.23 -10.59
N SER A 51 4.83 21.15 -11.55
CA SER A 51 4.30 22.50 -11.79
C SER A 51 2.81 22.79 -11.49
N SER A 52 2.32 22.42 -10.30
CA SER A 52 0.96 22.76 -9.86
C SER A 52 0.89 24.19 -9.30
N LYS A 53 -0.30 24.80 -9.36
CA LYS A 53 -0.57 26.10 -8.73
C LYS A 53 -0.23 26.07 -7.22
N VAL A 54 -0.44 24.93 -6.55
CA VAL A 54 -0.14 24.73 -5.13
C VAL A 54 1.35 24.63 -4.89
N ALA A 55 2.10 23.89 -5.72
CA ALA A 55 3.56 23.80 -5.61
C ALA A 55 4.22 25.18 -5.80
N HIS A 56 3.76 25.96 -6.79
CA HIS A 56 4.23 27.33 -7.00
C HIS A 56 3.90 28.26 -5.85
N ALA A 57 2.64 28.24 -5.37
CA ALA A 57 2.22 29.09 -4.26
C ALA A 57 2.93 28.73 -2.95
N THR A 58 3.16 27.44 -2.71
CA THR A 58 3.91 26.92 -1.56
C THR A 58 5.38 27.31 -1.63
N ALA A 59 6.05 27.06 -2.76
CA ALA A 59 7.45 27.43 -2.97
C ALA A 59 7.66 28.94 -2.83
N THR A 60 6.79 29.75 -3.45
CA THR A 60 6.84 31.21 -3.35
C THR A 60 6.66 31.68 -1.90
N ALA A 61 5.72 31.11 -1.17
CA ALA A 61 5.47 31.47 0.23
C ALA A 61 6.60 31.03 1.17
N LEU A 62 7.25 29.89 0.91
CA LEU A 62 8.41 29.41 1.67
C LEU A 62 9.66 30.25 1.41
N CYS A 63 9.95 30.58 0.15
CA CYS A 63 11.05 31.47 -0.19
C CYS A 63 10.87 32.87 0.44
N LYS A 64 9.63 33.40 0.47
CA LYS A 64 9.31 34.66 1.17
C LYS A 64 9.51 34.59 2.69
N ARG A 65 9.49 33.39 3.30
CA ARG A 65 9.78 33.15 4.72
C ARG A 65 11.28 32.92 4.98
N GLY A 66 12.14 33.03 3.97
CA GLY A 66 13.58 32.75 4.10
C GLY A 66 13.92 31.27 4.25
N VAL A 67 12.99 30.37 3.89
CA VAL A 67 13.20 28.92 3.92
C VAL A 67 13.81 28.48 2.59
N GLN A 68 14.92 27.74 2.63
CA GLN A 68 15.57 27.23 1.44
C GLN A 68 14.75 26.09 0.82
N VAL A 69 14.32 26.27 -0.42
CA VAL A 69 13.56 25.29 -1.20
C VAL A 69 14.50 24.54 -2.14
N ILE A 70 14.57 23.22 -1.99
CA ILE A 70 15.37 22.35 -2.85
C ILE A 70 14.43 21.61 -3.81
N MET A 71 14.75 21.63 -5.10
CA MET A 71 14.00 20.98 -6.19
C MET A 71 14.90 20.03 -6.98
N ASN A 72 14.33 18.96 -7.54
CA ASN A 72 15.08 17.95 -8.29
C ASN A 72 14.70 17.85 -9.78
N GLN A 73 13.76 18.68 -10.25
CA GLN A 73 13.38 18.77 -11.67
C GLN A 73 13.94 20.07 -12.27
N LYS A 74 14.88 19.95 -13.21
CA LYS A 74 15.67 21.08 -13.74
C LYS A 74 14.79 22.11 -14.46
N ASN A 75 13.88 21.65 -15.32
CA ASN A 75 12.97 22.51 -16.07
C ASN A 75 12.05 23.35 -15.15
N GLU A 76 11.71 22.82 -13.98
CA GLU A 76 10.82 23.46 -13.02
C GLU A 76 11.55 24.45 -12.13
N TYR A 77 12.76 24.09 -11.69
CA TYR A 77 13.69 25.01 -11.06
C TYR A 77 13.89 26.27 -11.92
N ASP A 78 14.10 26.09 -13.22
CA ASP A 78 14.32 27.20 -14.17
C ASP A 78 13.05 28.07 -14.35
N MET A 79 11.86 27.46 -14.46
CA MET A 79 10.59 28.23 -14.54
C MET A 79 10.27 29.00 -13.25
N LEU A 80 10.54 28.42 -12.08
CA LEU A 80 10.26 29.05 -10.80
C LEU A 80 11.25 30.21 -10.52
N LYS A 81 12.52 30.03 -10.91
CA LYS A 81 13.55 31.07 -10.83
C LYS A 81 13.17 32.35 -11.60
N LEU A 82 12.45 32.23 -12.71
CA LEU A 82 11.97 33.36 -13.52
C LEU A 82 10.80 34.14 -12.90
N ARG A 83 10.10 33.57 -11.90
CA ARG A 83 8.86 34.14 -11.33
C ARG A 83 8.97 34.58 -9.87
N VAL A 84 10.06 34.21 -9.20
CA VAL A 84 10.36 34.60 -7.83
C VAL A 84 11.16 35.91 -7.83
N LEU A 85 10.89 36.82 -6.89
CA LEU A 85 11.66 38.08 -6.75
C LEU A 85 13.16 37.76 -6.63
N GLU A 86 14.02 38.57 -7.26
CA GLU A 86 15.49 38.38 -7.26
C GLU A 86 16.06 38.11 -5.86
N SER A 87 15.58 38.82 -4.83
CA SER A 87 15.99 38.67 -3.43
C SER A 87 15.66 37.30 -2.81
N SER A 88 14.71 36.57 -3.38
CA SER A 88 14.23 35.27 -2.90
C SER A 88 14.80 34.08 -3.70
N THR A 89 15.50 34.33 -4.81
CA THR A 89 16.12 33.27 -5.65
C THR A 89 17.30 32.58 -4.98
N ALA A 90 17.97 33.25 -4.03
CA ALA A 90 19.08 32.69 -3.24
C ALA A 90 18.68 31.48 -2.39
N TYR A 91 17.38 31.32 -2.13
CA TYR A 91 16.81 30.23 -1.35
C TYR A 91 16.40 29.04 -2.21
N LEU A 92 16.60 29.04 -3.53
CA LEU A 92 16.23 27.92 -4.41
C LEU A 92 17.48 27.10 -4.82
N LYS A 93 17.48 25.77 -4.65
CA LYS A 93 18.63 24.90 -4.99
C LYS A 93 18.20 23.66 -5.79
N PHE A 94 19.03 23.23 -6.74
CA PHE A 94 18.83 22.00 -7.54
C PHE A 94 19.64 20.81 -6.98
N SER A 95 19.08 19.59 -6.98
CA SER A 95 19.75 18.35 -6.57
C SER A 95 19.44 17.21 -7.56
N SER A 96 20.45 16.39 -7.90
CA SER A 96 20.42 15.42 -9.01
C SER A 96 20.52 13.94 -8.61
N ASP A 97 20.32 13.59 -7.34
CA ASP A 97 20.60 12.23 -6.88
C ASP A 97 19.40 11.29 -7.07
N GLU A 98 19.50 10.38 -8.06
CA GLU A 98 18.74 9.12 -8.08
C GLU A 98 19.73 7.96 -8.21
N ILE A 99 19.70 7.03 -7.24
CA ILE A 99 20.39 5.74 -7.31
C ILE A 99 19.38 4.69 -7.79
N PRO A 100 19.63 3.95 -8.88
CA PRO A 100 18.78 2.85 -9.28
C PRO A 100 19.20 1.55 -8.56
N GLN A 101 18.36 1.08 -7.64
CA GLN A 101 18.34 -0.33 -7.22
C GLN A 101 17.53 -1.11 -8.26
N TYR A 102 18.17 -1.87 -9.16
CA TYR A 102 17.66 -3.12 -9.79
C TYR A 102 18.78 -3.82 -10.60
N LEU A 103 20.01 -3.88 -10.08
CA LEU A 103 21.13 -4.56 -10.77
C LEU A 103 21.31 -6.04 -10.38
N VAL A 104 20.62 -6.52 -9.34
CA VAL A 104 20.87 -7.85 -8.77
C VAL A 104 20.21 -8.98 -9.58
N PHE A 105 19.06 -8.73 -10.23
CA PHE A 105 18.36 -9.73 -11.04
C PHE A 105 18.67 -9.71 -12.52
N ALA A 106 19.30 -8.66 -13.03
CA ALA A 106 19.64 -8.55 -14.45
C ALA A 106 20.42 -9.79 -14.94
N PRO A 107 21.43 -10.31 -14.22
CA PRO A 107 22.15 -11.52 -14.66
C PRO A 107 21.28 -12.77 -14.71
N VAL A 108 20.35 -12.95 -13.77
CA VAL A 108 19.49 -14.15 -13.68
C VAL A 108 18.37 -14.11 -14.72
N ALA A 109 17.75 -12.95 -14.90
CA ALA A 109 16.77 -12.72 -15.96
C ALA A 109 17.41 -12.88 -17.34
N LEU A 110 18.61 -12.34 -17.55
CA LEU A 110 19.40 -12.51 -18.78
C LEU A 110 19.82 -13.96 -18.99
N GLN A 111 20.22 -14.69 -17.94
CA GLN A 111 20.56 -16.11 -18.05
C GLN A 111 19.34 -16.96 -18.40
N THR A 112 18.19 -16.67 -17.80
CA THR A 112 16.93 -17.36 -18.12
C THR A 112 16.52 -17.08 -19.57
N ALA A 113 16.54 -15.80 -19.99
CA ALA A 113 16.28 -15.41 -21.37
C ALA A 113 17.26 -16.05 -22.36
N TYR A 114 18.55 -16.05 -22.05
CA TYR A 114 19.59 -16.70 -22.86
C TYR A 114 19.33 -18.20 -23.00
N ARG A 115 18.99 -18.91 -21.92
CA ARG A 115 18.67 -20.35 -21.98
C ARG A 115 17.42 -20.63 -22.80
N VAL A 116 16.37 -19.83 -22.64
CA VAL A 116 15.14 -19.95 -23.44
C VAL A 116 15.43 -19.71 -24.93
N VAL A 117 16.23 -18.70 -25.26
CA VAL A 117 16.59 -18.37 -26.65
C VAL A 117 17.51 -19.44 -27.27
N THR A 118 18.45 -19.99 -26.50
CA THR A 118 19.47 -20.93 -27.02
C THR A 118 19.04 -22.40 -27.00
N LYS A 119 18.21 -22.81 -26.04
CA LYS A 119 17.82 -24.23 -25.84
C LYS A 119 16.31 -24.48 -25.96
N GLY A 120 15.52 -23.42 -26.15
CA GLY A 120 14.07 -23.53 -26.18
C GLY A 120 13.45 -23.83 -24.81
N TRP A 121 12.13 -23.76 -24.73
CA TRP A 121 11.39 -23.98 -23.48
C TRP A 121 11.38 -25.45 -23.01
N GLY A 122 11.55 -26.40 -23.94
CA GLY A 122 11.47 -27.84 -23.67
C GLY A 122 12.62 -28.41 -22.84
N ASP A 123 13.79 -27.77 -22.86
CA ASP A 123 14.98 -28.20 -22.12
C ASP A 123 15.09 -27.60 -20.70
N MET A 124 14.15 -26.74 -20.30
CA MET A 124 14.21 -26.05 -19.02
C MET A 124 13.60 -26.90 -17.90
N ASN A 125 14.38 -27.15 -16.86
CA ASN A 125 13.90 -27.87 -15.68
C ASN A 125 12.69 -27.14 -15.05
N LEU A 126 11.60 -27.88 -14.79
CA LEU A 126 10.34 -27.32 -14.27
C LEU A 126 10.53 -26.55 -12.96
N ALA A 127 11.38 -27.03 -12.05
CA ALA A 127 11.64 -26.35 -10.78
C ALA A 127 12.33 -25.00 -11.00
N TYR A 128 13.31 -24.93 -11.92
CA TYR A 128 13.95 -23.67 -12.30
C TYR A 128 12.96 -22.71 -12.98
N ALA A 129 12.18 -23.23 -13.93
CA ALA A 129 11.18 -22.47 -14.68
C ALA A 129 10.11 -21.86 -13.77
N ALA A 130 9.77 -22.51 -12.65
CA ALA A 130 8.76 -22.06 -11.71
C ALA A 130 9.21 -20.92 -10.79
N ILE A 131 10.52 -20.71 -10.57
CA ILE A 131 11.03 -19.72 -9.62
C ILE A 131 10.58 -18.31 -9.98
N LEU A 132 10.85 -17.86 -11.22
CA LEU A 132 10.52 -16.49 -11.64
C LEU A 132 8.99 -16.23 -11.62
N PRO A 133 8.14 -17.08 -12.20
CA PRO A 133 6.69 -16.94 -12.07
C PRO A 133 6.20 -16.92 -10.61
N ALA A 134 6.77 -17.75 -9.73
CA ALA A 134 6.42 -17.74 -8.32
C ALA A 134 6.78 -16.41 -7.64
N LEU A 135 7.97 -15.85 -7.90
CA LEU A 135 8.36 -14.54 -7.37
C LEU A 135 7.47 -13.40 -7.89
N LEU A 136 7.11 -13.43 -9.17
CA LEU A 136 6.18 -12.44 -9.75
C LEU A 136 4.78 -12.56 -9.16
N LEU A 137 4.31 -13.80 -8.94
CA LEU A 137 3.03 -14.06 -8.28
C LEU A 137 3.03 -13.50 -6.86
N ARG A 138 4.12 -13.67 -6.10
CA ARG A 138 4.27 -13.08 -4.76
C ARG A 138 4.24 -11.56 -4.80
N MET A 139 4.96 -10.94 -5.74
CA MET A 139 4.96 -9.48 -5.92
C MET A 139 3.54 -8.96 -6.18
N LEU A 140 2.83 -9.60 -7.11
CA LEU A 140 1.45 -9.25 -7.45
C LEU A 140 0.51 -9.46 -6.25
N HIS A 141 0.61 -10.59 -5.56
CA HIS A 141 -0.19 -10.93 -4.39
C HIS A 141 -0.03 -9.89 -3.28
N ASN A 142 1.20 -9.54 -2.91
CA ASN A 142 1.48 -8.51 -1.91
C ASN A 142 0.95 -7.14 -2.36
N GLN A 143 1.15 -6.74 -3.63
CA GLN A 143 0.62 -5.48 -4.13
C GLN A 143 -0.92 -5.42 -4.10
N ILE A 144 -1.62 -6.52 -4.38
CA ILE A 144 -3.09 -6.58 -4.25
C ILE A 144 -3.51 -6.35 -2.80
N TRP A 145 -2.85 -6.99 -1.84
CA TRP A 145 -3.13 -6.81 -0.41
C TRP A 145 -2.86 -5.39 0.06
N ILE A 146 -1.74 -4.78 -0.34
CA ILE A 146 -1.42 -3.37 -0.05
C ILE A 146 -2.54 -2.47 -0.57
N SER A 147 -2.93 -2.64 -1.84
CA SER A 147 -3.98 -1.83 -2.46
C SER A 147 -5.32 -2.00 -1.73
N LEU A 148 -5.68 -3.24 -1.37
CA LEU A 148 -6.90 -3.54 -0.63
C LEU A 148 -6.89 -2.91 0.77
N SER A 149 -5.80 -3.07 1.53
CA SER A 149 -5.64 -2.50 2.87
C SER A 149 -5.74 -0.98 2.85
N ARG A 150 -5.07 -0.32 1.88
CA ARG A 150 -5.14 1.13 1.70
C ARG A 150 -6.52 1.60 1.29
N HIS A 151 -7.20 0.85 0.43
CA HIS A 151 -8.57 1.17 0.03
C HIS A 151 -9.52 1.14 1.24
N GLN A 152 -9.44 0.10 2.07
CA GLN A 152 -10.26 -0.02 3.28
C GLN A 152 -9.90 1.06 4.31
N THR A 153 -8.61 1.33 4.49
CA THR A 153 -8.11 2.39 5.38
C THR A 153 -8.60 3.77 4.94
N ALA A 154 -8.63 4.05 3.63
CA ALA A 154 -9.16 5.30 3.09
C ALA A 154 -10.67 5.47 3.38
N ARG A 155 -11.44 4.37 3.35
CA ARG A 155 -12.88 4.38 3.67
C ARG A 155 -13.17 4.48 5.16
N ARG A 156 -12.21 4.10 6.02
CA ARG A 156 -12.27 4.18 7.50
C ARG A 156 -13.39 3.40 8.21
N LYS A 157 -14.25 2.68 7.48
CA LYS A 157 -15.44 2.05 8.09
C LYS A 157 -15.10 0.92 9.06
N HIS A 158 -14.19 0.04 8.68
CA HIS A 158 -13.84 -1.17 9.44
C HIS A 158 -12.36 -1.17 9.86
N ILE A 159 -11.83 0.01 10.20
CA ILE A 159 -10.41 0.14 10.60
C ILE A 159 -10.20 -0.34 12.02
N ILE A 160 -9.06 -0.97 12.27
CA ILE A 160 -8.69 -1.49 13.59
C ILE A 160 -8.05 -0.38 14.43
N VAL A 161 -7.05 0.31 13.86
CA VAL A 161 -6.31 1.42 14.49
C VAL A 161 -6.71 2.75 13.85
N ASP A 162 -7.35 3.62 14.65
CA ASP A 162 -7.72 5.00 14.27
C ASP A 162 -6.52 5.96 14.33
N ARG A 163 -5.51 5.74 13.49
CA ARG A 163 -4.37 6.65 13.32
C ARG A 163 -4.07 6.88 11.84
N SER A 164 -3.34 7.95 11.54
CA SER A 164 -2.84 8.22 10.20
C SER A 164 -1.49 7.52 10.01
N LEU A 165 -1.18 7.12 8.77
CA LEU A 165 0.14 6.65 8.40
C LEU A 165 1.11 7.83 8.40
N GLU A 166 2.10 7.78 9.27
CA GLU A 166 3.15 8.80 9.39
C GLU A 166 4.20 8.64 8.28
N PHE A 167 4.87 9.75 7.92
CA PHE A 167 5.88 9.74 6.85
C PHE A 167 7.06 8.83 7.19
N GLU A 168 7.52 8.82 8.45
CA GLU A 168 8.63 7.95 8.86
C GLU A 168 8.29 6.47 8.75
N GLN A 169 7.00 6.10 8.86
CA GLN A 169 6.56 4.73 8.62
C GLN A 169 6.61 4.41 7.12
N VAL A 170 6.06 5.29 6.27
CA VAL A 170 6.08 5.09 4.81
C VAL A 170 7.50 4.92 4.27
N ASP A 171 8.45 5.71 4.77
CA ASP A 171 9.85 5.61 4.35
C ASP A 171 10.51 4.30 4.79
N ARG A 172 10.19 3.83 6.00
CA ARG A 172 10.72 2.58 6.55
C ARG A 172 10.23 1.35 5.79
N GLU A 173 8.99 1.39 5.31
CA GLU A 173 8.34 0.26 4.63
C GLU A 173 8.55 0.28 3.10
N ARG A 174 9.35 1.22 2.60
CA ARG A 174 9.54 1.44 1.16
C ARG A 174 10.19 0.28 0.42
N SER A 175 11.12 -0.43 1.07
CA SER A 175 11.90 -1.53 0.46
C SER A 175 11.35 -2.93 0.81
N TRP A 176 10.03 -3.04 0.94
CA TRP A 176 9.36 -4.30 1.25
C TRP A 176 9.63 -5.41 0.22
N ASP A 177 10.00 -5.05 -1.01
CA ASP A 177 10.33 -6.00 -2.08
C ASP A 177 11.67 -6.73 -1.85
N ASP A 178 12.55 -6.21 -0.99
CA ASP A 178 13.83 -6.85 -0.63
C ASP A 178 13.65 -8.31 -0.16
N GLN A 179 12.53 -8.60 0.52
CA GLN A 179 12.20 -9.95 0.99
C GLN A 179 11.96 -10.92 -0.19
N ILE A 180 11.28 -10.46 -1.24
CA ILE A 180 11.02 -11.25 -2.45
C ILE A 180 12.34 -11.48 -3.19
N ILE A 181 13.18 -10.45 -3.25
CA ILE A 181 14.52 -10.52 -3.83
C ILE A 181 15.36 -11.60 -3.12
N LEU A 182 15.43 -11.53 -1.80
CA LEU A 182 16.18 -12.46 -0.97
C LEU A 182 15.63 -13.89 -1.10
N SER A 183 14.31 -14.07 -1.12
CA SER A 183 13.67 -15.37 -1.36
C SER A 183 14.07 -15.96 -2.71
N GLY A 184 14.12 -15.13 -3.74
CA GLY A 184 14.55 -15.55 -5.08
C GLY A 184 15.98 -16.07 -5.09
N LEU A 185 16.90 -15.35 -4.45
CA LEU A 185 18.28 -15.81 -4.29
C LEU A 185 18.34 -17.19 -3.63
N TYR A 186 17.59 -17.42 -2.54
CA TYR A 186 17.53 -18.72 -1.88
C TYR A 186 16.98 -19.83 -2.78
N PHE A 187 15.90 -19.57 -3.55
CA PHE A 187 15.36 -20.57 -4.46
C PHE A 187 16.35 -20.98 -5.56
N TYR A 188 17.09 -20.01 -6.12
CA TYR A 188 18.14 -20.31 -7.10
C TYR A 188 19.33 -21.04 -6.47
N LEU A 189 19.74 -20.66 -5.25
CA LEU A 189 20.79 -21.37 -4.52
C LEU A 189 20.38 -22.81 -4.18
N ALA A 190 19.15 -23.02 -3.72
CA ALA A 190 18.61 -24.34 -3.43
C ALA A 190 18.57 -25.21 -4.70
N TYR A 191 18.13 -24.65 -5.84
CA TYR A 191 18.17 -25.34 -7.13
C TYR A 191 19.59 -25.72 -7.57
N ALA A 192 20.56 -24.84 -7.33
CA ALA A 192 21.96 -25.08 -7.66
C ALA A 192 22.58 -26.16 -6.75
N ALA A 193 22.34 -26.08 -5.44
CA ALA A 193 23.03 -26.86 -4.42
C ALA A 193 22.37 -28.20 -4.08
N ILE A 194 21.05 -28.34 -4.23
CA ILE A 194 20.30 -29.54 -3.82
C ILE A 194 19.86 -30.32 -5.06
N PRO A 195 20.48 -31.47 -5.38
CA PRO A 195 20.12 -32.25 -6.57
C PRO A 195 18.64 -32.66 -6.61
N SER A 196 18.06 -33.00 -5.46
CA SER A 196 16.64 -33.41 -5.35
C SER A 196 15.67 -32.34 -5.82
N VAL A 197 16.01 -31.04 -5.72
CA VAL A 197 15.16 -29.93 -6.19
C VAL A 197 14.93 -30.03 -7.70
N ARG A 198 15.91 -30.52 -8.46
CA ARG A 198 15.81 -30.66 -9.92
C ARG A 198 14.92 -31.83 -10.33
N LEU A 199 14.64 -32.75 -9.41
CA LEU A 199 13.86 -33.95 -9.68
C LEU A 199 12.44 -33.88 -9.08
N MET A 200 12.07 -32.74 -8.49
CA MET A 200 10.77 -32.62 -7.83
C MET A 200 9.62 -32.74 -8.85
N PRO A 201 8.61 -33.58 -8.57
CA PRO A 201 7.37 -33.57 -9.33
C PRO A 201 6.61 -32.25 -9.12
N MET A 202 5.62 -32.01 -9.98
CA MET A 202 4.73 -30.87 -9.82
C MET A 202 3.96 -30.91 -8.50
N TRP A 203 3.52 -32.09 -8.08
CA TRP A 203 2.75 -32.30 -6.84
C TRP A 203 3.14 -33.60 -6.15
N GLU A 204 3.19 -33.58 -4.82
CA GLU A 204 3.36 -34.76 -3.96
C GLU A 204 2.56 -34.55 -2.67
N THR A 205 1.48 -35.32 -2.51
CA THR A 205 0.52 -35.15 -1.40
C THR A 205 1.16 -35.45 -0.05
N LYS A 206 2.04 -36.45 0.06
CA LYS A 206 2.71 -36.77 1.33
C LYS A 206 3.58 -35.60 1.79
N GLY A 207 4.31 -34.98 0.87
CA GLY A 207 5.12 -33.80 1.14
C GLY A 207 4.29 -32.61 1.60
N ALA A 208 3.15 -32.36 0.95
CA ALA A 208 2.23 -31.29 1.34
C ALA A 208 1.66 -31.49 2.76
N ILE A 209 1.31 -32.73 3.13
CA ILE A 209 0.84 -33.06 4.48
C ILE A 209 1.97 -32.84 5.50
N ILE A 210 3.18 -33.34 5.24
CA ILE A 210 4.33 -33.17 6.13
C ILE A 210 4.61 -31.67 6.32
N MET A 211 4.59 -30.90 5.24
CA MET A 211 4.79 -29.44 5.27
C MET A 211 3.74 -28.74 6.15
N ALA A 212 2.46 -29.09 6.02
CA ALA A 212 1.40 -28.52 6.85
C ALA A 212 1.59 -28.86 8.34
N LEU A 213 1.94 -30.11 8.66
CA LEU A 213 2.21 -30.55 10.04
C LEU A 213 3.45 -29.88 10.65
N LEU A 214 4.52 -29.74 9.86
CA LEU A 214 5.74 -29.04 10.28
C LEU A 214 5.48 -27.56 10.52
N HIS A 215 4.62 -26.93 9.71
CA HIS A 215 4.20 -25.56 9.93
C HIS A 215 3.40 -25.44 11.24
N ALA A 216 2.29 -26.17 11.34
CA ALA A 216 1.35 -26.08 12.46
C ALA A 216 1.97 -26.46 13.83
N GLY A 217 2.98 -27.34 13.83
CA GLY A 217 3.67 -27.77 15.06
C GLY A 217 5.00 -27.03 15.26
N PRO A 218 6.13 -27.57 14.78
CA PRO A 218 7.46 -27.03 15.03
C PRO A 218 7.64 -25.55 14.68
N VAL A 219 7.16 -25.08 13.52
CA VAL A 219 7.38 -23.68 13.11
C VAL A 219 6.64 -22.72 14.01
N GLU A 220 5.34 -22.95 14.26
CA GLU A 220 4.55 -22.13 15.19
C GLU A 220 5.17 -22.10 16.60
N PHE A 221 5.63 -23.25 17.11
CA PHE A 221 6.26 -23.34 18.42
C PHE A 221 7.57 -22.54 18.50
N LEU A 222 8.47 -22.75 17.53
CA LEU A 222 9.77 -22.07 17.49
C LEU A 222 9.59 -20.57 17.28
N TYR A 223 8.64 -20.16 16.42
CA TYR A 223 8.30 -18.76 16.24
C TYR A 223 7.84 -18.13 17.56
N TYR A 224 6.85 -18.74 18.23
CA TYR A 224 6.27 -18.19 19.46
C TYR A 224 7.34 -17.84 20.50
N TRP A 225 8.27 -18.77 20.75
CA TRP A 225 9.32 -18.54 21.74
C TRP A 225 10.37 -17.54 21.27
N PHE A 226 10.77 -17.59 20.00
CA PHE A 226 11.71 -16.62 19.45
C PHE A 226 11.11 -15.21 19.48
N HIS A 227 9.88 -15.05 19.03
CA HIS A 227 9.15 -13.79 19.03
C HIS A 227 8.97 -13.25 20.45
N ARG A 228 8.57 -14.08 21.40
CA ARG A 228 8.51 -13.69 22.82
C ARG A 228 9.87 -13.26 23.36
N ALA A 229 10.96 -13.92 22.96
CA ALA A 229 12.32 -13.52 23.33
C ALA A 229 12.72 -12.17 22.70
N LEU A 230 12.30 -11.89 21.46
CA LEU A 230 12.51 -10.60 20.81
C LEU A 230 11.89 -9.43 21.57
N HIS A 231 10.84 -9.68 22.36
CA HIS A 231 10.24 -8.68 23.26
C HIS A 231 10.97 -8.49 24.59
N HIS A 232 12.05 -9.23 24.83
CA HIS A 232 12.98 -8.92 25.91
C HIS A 232 13.77 -7.64 25.57
N HIS A 233 13.92 -6.74 26.54
CA HIS A 233 14.40 -5.36 26.35
C HIS A 233 15.63 -5.23 25.43
N PHE A 234 16.61 -6.12 25.54
CA PHE A 234 17.84 -6.11 24.75
C PHE A 234 17.60 -6.40 23.26
N LEU A 235 16.82 -7.45 22.97
CA LEU A 235 16.52 -7.86 21.59
C LEU A 235 15.49 -6.90 20.98
N TYR A 236 14.55 -6.43 21.78
CA TYR A 236 13.54 -5.47 21.34
C TYR A 236 14.20 -4.21 20.80
N SER A 237 15.05 -3.54 21.59
CA SER A 237 15.63 -2.26 21.19
C SER A 237 16.57 -2.33 19.97
N ARG A 238 17.08 -3.52 19.63
CA ARG A 238 18.09 -3.72 18.57
C ARG A 238 17.52 -4.31 17.30
N TYR A 239 16.48 -5.13 17.43
CA TYR A 239 15.92 -5.88 16.32
C TYR A 239 14.44 -5.54 16.16
N HIS A 240 13.63 -5.88 17.16
CA HIS A 240 12.19 -5.95 16.96
C HIS A 240 11.45 -4.61 17.07
N SER A 241 12.05 -3.59 17.71
CA SER A 241 11.47 -2.25 17.82
C SER A 241 11.33 -1.58 16.46
N HIS A 242 12.14 -1.96 15.47
CA HIS A 242 12.03 -1.43 14.11
C HIS A 242 10.72 -1.85 13.44
N HIS A 243 10.33 -3.12 13.62
CA HIS A 243 9.04 -3.65 13.16
C HIS A 243 7.88 -2.98 13.90
N HIS A 244 7.97 -2.88 15.23
CA HIS A 244 6.96 -2.26 16.09
C HIS A 244 6.84 -0.75 15.98
N ALA A 245 7.79 -0.08 15.32
CA ALA A 245 7.66 1.33 14.99
C ALA A 245 6.52 1.60 13.98
N SER A 246 5.99 0.56 13.33
CA SER A 246 4.86 0.61 12.42
C SER A 246 3.55 0.24 13.11
N ILE A 247 3.02 1.14 13.94
CA ILE A 247 1.81 0.90 14.74
C ILE A 247 0.55 0.75 13.86
N VAL A 248 0.46 1.51 12.76
CA VAL A 248 -0.64 1.37 11.79
C VAL A 248 -0.19 0.36 10.75
N THR A 249 -0.35 -0.92 11.05
CA THR A 249 0.16 -1.99 10.20
C THR A 249 -0.41 -1.88 8.77
N GLU A 250 0.47 -2.02 7.78
CA GLU A 250 0.12 -2.31 6.39
C GLU A 250 0.60 -3.75 6.07
N PRO A 251 0.06 -4.44 5.05
CA PRO A 251 0.54 -5.78 4.67
C PRO A 251 2.06 -5.88 4.53
N ILE A 252 2.70 -4.81 4.05
CA ILE A 252 4.17 -4.69 3.95
C ILE A 252 4.89 -4.67 5.29
N THR A 253 4.27 -4.17 6.37
CA THR A 253 4.86 -4.18 7.72
C THR A 253 5.31 -5.59 8.13
N SER A 254 4.63 -6.63 7.63
CA SER A 254 4.95 -8.04 7.90
C SER A 254 6.35 -8.49 7.47
N VAL A 255 7.00 -7.77 6.57
CA VAL A 255 8.34 -8.10 6.06
C VAL A 255 9.41 -7.09 6.46
N ILE A 256 9.04 -6.07 7.23
CA ILE A 256 9.95 -4.99 7.63
C ILE A 256 10.57 -5.34 8.98
N HIS A 257 11.73 -5.99 8.90
CA HIS A 257 12.54 -6.41 10.04
C HIS A 257 14.01 -6.13 9.75
N PRO A 258 14.84 -5.90 10.78
CA PRO A 258 16.28 -5.84 10.59
C PRO A 258 16.82 -7.15 10.02
N PHE A 259 17.89 -7.04 9.23
CA PHE A 259 18.41 -8.15 8.42
C PHE A 259 18.64 -9.46 9.19
N ALA A 260 19.16 -9.40 10.41
CA ALA A 260 19.40 -10.58 11.23
C ALA A 260 18.10 -11.28 11.66
N GLU A 261 17.08 -10.51 12.05
CA GLU A 261 15.77 -11.05 12.40
C GLU A 261 15.09 -11.67 11.17
N MET A 262 15.17 -10.98 10.02
CA MET A 262 14.71 -11.50 8.75
C MET A 262 15.36 -12.85 8.42
N LEU A 263 16.68 -12.98 8.59
CA LEU A 263 17.41 -14.23 8.34
C LEU A 263 16.89 -15.39 9.22
N VAL A 264 16.61 -15.14 10.50
CA VAL A 264 16.07 -16.16 11.40
C VAL A 264 14.68 -16.61 10.96
N TYR A 265 13.78 -15.67 10.60
CA TYR A 265 12.47 -16.03 10.06
C TYR A 265 12.58 -16.81 8.74
N PHE A 266 13.51 -16.43 7.86
CA PHE A 266 13.77 -17.20 6.64
C PHE A 266 14.18 -18.64 6.94
N LEU A 267 15.15 -18.85 7.83
CA LEU A 267 15.58 -20.20 8.24
C LEU A 267 14.44 -21.00 8.85
N LEU A 268 13.61 -20.35 9.66
CA LEU A 268 12.44 -20.98 10.26
C LEU A 268 11.42 -21.43 9.20
N PHE A 269 11.10 -20.58 8.23
CA PHE A 269 10.16 -20.92 7.15
C PHE A 269 10.75 -21.88 6.10
N LEU A 270 12.07 -22.05 6.05
CA LEU A 270 12.71 -23.09 5.25
C LEU A 270 12.45 -24.50 5.79
N ILE A 271 12.15 -24.67 7.09
CA ILE A 271 11.96 -26.00 7.70
C ILE A 271 10.88 -26.81 6.98
N PRO A 272 9.64 -26.31 6.78
CA PRO A 272 8.58 -27.10 6.12
C PRO A 272 8.81 -27.30 4.62
N MET A 273 9.71 -26.53 4.00
CA MET A 273 10.10 -26.71 2.61
C MET A 273 11.22 -27.74 2.47
N LEU A 274 12.28 -27.63 3.26
CA LEU A 274 13.48 -28.47 3.13
C LEU A 274 13.25 -29.91 3.60
N ILE A 275 12.52 -30.12 4.69
CA ILE A 275 12.33 -31.48 5.23
C ILE A 275 11.66 -32.42 4.21
N PRO A 276 10.50 -32.06 3.59
CA PRO A 276 9.93 -32.90 2.53
C PRO A 276 10.89 -33.13 1.36
N ILE A 277 11.66 -32.12 0.92
CA ILE A 277 12.64 -32.25 -0.16
C ILE A 277 13.71 -33.29 0.19
N LEU A 278 14.27 -33.21 1.41
CA LEU A 278 15.31 -34.13 1.89
C LEU A 278 14.77 -35.55 2.07
N MET A 279 13.49 -35.71 2.41
CA MET A 279 12.81 -37.00 2.50
C MET A 279 12.42 -37.58 1.13
N GLY A 280 12.64 -36.85 0.03
CA GLY A 280 12.22 -37.27 -1.31
C GLY A 280 10.74 -37.06 -1.62
N TYR A 281 10.02 -36.30 -0.78
CA TYR A 281 8.61 -35.95 -0.95
C TYR A 281 8.39 -34.48 -1.36
N GLY A 282 9.44 -33.77 -1.76
CA GLY A 282 9.33 -32.37 -2.20
C GLY A 282 8.50 -32.23 -3.48
N SER A 283 7.76 -31.13 -3.62
CA SER A 283 7.04 -30.80 -4.85
C SER A 283 7.04 -29.31 -5.15
N ILE A 284 7.04 -28.97 -6.44
CA ILE A 284 7.12 -27.58 -6.91
C ILE A 284 5.88 -26.79 -6.45
N LEU A 285 4.68 -27.32 -6.70
CA LEU A 285 3.45 -26.63 -6.35
C LEU A 285 3.23 -26.58 -4.84
N GLY A 286 3.67 -27.60 -4.08
CA GLY A 286 3.63 -27.58 -2.62
C GLY A 286 4.40 -26.39 -2.02
N ILE A 287 5.62 -26.15 -2.53
CA ILE A 287 6.44 -25.01 -2.11
C ILE A 287 5.77 -23.68 -2.48
N VAL A 288 5.26 -23.55 -3.71
CA VAL A 288 4.59 -22.33 -4.17
C VAL A 288 3.34 -22.02 -3.33
N LEU A 289 2.52 -23.03 -3.04
CA LEU A 289 1.32 -22.88 -2.22
C LEU A 289 1.65 -22.54 -0.77
N TYR A 290 2.70 -23.14 -0.21
CA TYR A 290 3.13 -22.83 1.15
C TYR A 290 3.62 -21.39 1.27
N VAL A 291 4.44 -20.94 0.34
CA VAL A 291 4.91 -19.54 0.32
C VAL A 291 3.73 -18.58 0.12
N ALA A 292 2.78 -18.93 -0.75
CA ALA A 292 1.55 -18.14 -0.91
C ALA A 292 0.71 -18.10 0.37
N TYR A 293 0.64 -19.20 1.14
CA TYR A 293 -0.01 -19.26 2.44
C TYR A 293 0.68 -18.37 3.49
N ILE A 294 2.02 -18.41 3.57
CA ILE A 294 2.78 -17.52 4.46
C ILE A 294 2.49 -16.05 4.11
N ASP A 295 2.60 -15.68 2.83
CA ASP A 295 2.34 -14.31 2.37
C ASP A 295 0.88 -13.91 2.65
N PHE A 296 -0.09 -14.81 2.45
CA PHE A 296 -1.51 -14.55 2.74
C PHE A 296 -1.73 -14.25 4.22
N MET A 297 -1.26 -15.13 5.10
CA MET A 297 -1.47 -14.99 6.53
C MET A 297 -0.80 -13.72 7.06
N ASN A 298 0.45 -13.46 6.67
CA ASN A 298 1.17 -12.24 7.04
C ASN A 298 0.45 -10.96 6.58
N ASN A 299 0.03 -10.92 5.30
CA ASN A 299 -0.67 -9.76 4.74
C ASN A 299 -2.03 -9.53 5.39
N MET A 300 -2.76 -10.61 5.68
CA MET A 300 -4.02 -10.58 6.41
C MET A 300 -3.82 -10.06 7.84
N GLY A 301 -2.79 -10.52 8.55
CA GLY A 301 -2.53 -10.10 9.94
C GLY A 301 -2.13 -8.63 10.07
N HIS A 302 -1.43 -8.10 9.06
CA HIS A 302 -0.94 -6.74 9.07
C HIS A 302 -1.82 -5.76 8.30
N CYS A 303 -3.00 -6.17 7.83
CA CYS A 303 -3.94 -5.21 7.26
C CYS A 303 -4.70 -4.47 8.37
N ASN A 304 -4.89 -3.17 8.22
CA ASN A 304 -5.56 -2.34 9.25
C ASN A 304 -7.10 -2.42 9.15
N PHE A 305 -7.66 -3.57 8.76
CA PHE A 305 -9.11 -3.78 8.70
C PHE A 305 -9.50 -5.23 8.97
N GLU A 306 -10.66 -5.43 9.57
CA GLU A 306 -11.18 -6.78 9.81
C GLU A 306 -11.96 -7.29 8.60
N LEU A 307 -11.62 -8.47 8.10
CA LEU A 307 -12.28 -9.10 6.94
C LEU A 307 -12.87 -10.47 7.23
N LEU A 308 -12.54 -11.08 8.37
CA LEU A 308 -12.99 -12.44 8.69
C LEU A 308 -14.38 -12.39 9.31
N PRO A 309 -15.41 -12.91 8.62
CA PRO A 309 -16.77 -12.88 9.15
C PRO A 309 -16.95 -13.91 10.27
N LYS A 310 -17.80 -13.58 11.25
CA LYS A 310 -18.03 -14.41 12.46
C LYS A 310 -18.47 -15.84 12.17
N TRP A 311 -19.24 -16.04 11.10
CA TRP A 311 -19.83 -17.33 10.78
C TRP A 311 -18.77 -18.42 10.58
N ILE A 312 -17.55 -18.08 10.14
CA ILE A 312 -16.48 -19.06 9.96
C ILE A 312 -16.07 -19.68 11.30
N PHE A 313 -15.95 -18.85 12.34
CA PHE A 313 -15.65 -19.31 13.71
C PHE A 313 -16.85 -19.98 14.39
N GLN A 314 -18.08 -19.72 13.93
CA GLN A 314 -19.27 -20.42 14.43
C GLN A 314 -19.42 -21.81 13.80
N VAL A 315 -19.13 -21.94 12.51
CA VAL A 315 -19.18 -23.22 11.77
C VAL A 315 -18.05 -24.14 12.20
N PHE A 316 -16.85 -23.61 12.43
CA PHE A 316 -15.71 -24.37 12.92
C PHE A 316 -14.99 -23.64 14.08
N PRO A 317 -15.52 -23.74 15.32
CA PRO A 317 -14.96 -23.09 16.50
C PRO A 317 -13.46 -23.32 16.74
N PRO A 318 -12.88 -24.52 16.47
CA PRO A 318 -11.44 -24.71 16.63
C PRO A 318 -10.57 -23.78 15.77
N LEU A 319 -11.12 -23.19 14.70
CA LEU A 319 -10.37 -22.26 13.84
C LEU A 319 -9.79 -21.07 14.61
N LYS A 320 -10.47 -20.61 15.67
CA LYS A 320 -10.01 -19.51 16.54
C LYS A 320 -8.61 -19.76 17.12
N TYR A 321 -8.21 -21.02 17.28
CA TYR A 321 -6.88 -21.39 17.78
C TYR A 321 -5.87 -21.64 16.67
N LEU A 322 -6.33 -21.96 15.46
CA LEU A 322 -5.52 -22.35 14.30
C LEU A 322 -5.29 -21.21 13.31
N MET A 323 -5.91 -20.06 13.50
CA MET A 323 -5.80 -18.91 12.60
C MET A 323 -6.12 -17.63 13.37
N TYR A 324 -5.18 -16.67 13.41
CA TYR A 324 -5.46 -15.36 13.98
C TYR A 324 -6.36 -14.53 13.07
N THR A 325 -6.84 -13.41 13.60
CA THR A 325 -7.50 -12.34 12.83
C THR A 325 -6.57 -11.13 12.67
N PRO A 326 -6.79 -10.25 11.68
CA PRO A 326 -6.13 -8.94 11.61
C PRO A 326 -6.21 -8.18 12.94
N SER A 327 -7.39 -8.19 13.58
CA SER A 327 -7.61 -7.53 14.88
C SER A 327 -6.72 -8.10 15.99
N TYR A 328 -6.55 -9.42 16.03
CA TYR A 328 -5.67 -10.11 16.97
C TYR A 328 -4.21 -9.65 16.83
N HIS A 329 -3.70 -9.64 15.61
CA HIS A 329 -2.30 -9.26 15.37
C HIS A 329 -2.07 -7.76 15.52
N SER A 330 -3.06 -6.92 15.21
CA SER A 330 -2.97 -5.48 15.46
C SER A 330 -2.84 -5.14 16.96
N LEU A 331 -3.44 -5.94 17.85
CA LEU A 331 -3.24 -5.79 19.29
C LEU A 331 -1.78 -6.03 19.69
N HIS A 332 -1.09 -6.96 19.04
CA HIS A 332 0.33 -7.17 19.26
C HIS A 332 1.15 -5.90 19.01
N HIS A 333 0.88 -5.21 17.88
CA HIS A 333 1.53 -3.95 17.49
C HIS A 333 1.16 -2.73 18.34
N THR A 334 0.12 -2.82 19.16
CA THR A 334 -0.35 -1.70 20.00
C THR A 334 -0.12 -1.90 21.49
N GLN A 335 -0.13 -3.15 21.97
CA GLN A 335 0.08 -3.51 23.37
C GLN A 335 1.49 -4.07 23.62
N PHE A 336 2.19 -4.54 22.57
CA PHE A 336 3.57 -5.05 22.57
C PHE A 336 3.85 -6.30 23.41
N ARG A 337 3.04 -6.61 24.43
CA ARG A 337 3.31 -7.67 25.41
C ARG A 337 2.28 -8.80 25.43
N THR A 338 1.53 -8.92 24.35
CA THR A 338 0.45 -9.89 24.18
C THR A 338 0.47 -10.42 22.74
N ASN A 339 -0.19 -11.55 22.48
CA ASN A 339 -0.39 -12.10 21.15
C ASN A 339 0.92 -12.39 20.39
N TYR A 340 1.75 -13.30 20.88
CA TYR A 340 3.07 -13.64 20.31
C TYR A 340 3.07 -14.73 19.24
N SER A 341 1.97 -15.47 19.08
CA SER A 341 1.83 -16.53 18.08
C SER A 341 2.11 -16.04 16.66
N LEU A 342 2.63 -16.94 15.80
CA LEU A 342 2.79 -16.66 14.38
C LEU A 342 1.44 -16.58 13.72
N PHE A 343 0.79 -17.69 13.36
CA PHE A 343 -0.54 -17.67 12.72
C PHE A 343 -1.58 -18.37 13.56
N MET A 344 -1.17 -19.24 14.49
CA MET A 344 -2.06 -20.04 15.33
C MET A 344 -2.07 -19.49 16.77
N PRO A 345 -3.11 -18.75 17.21
CA PRO A 345 -3.23 -18.25 18.58
C PRO A 345 -3.11 -19.32 19.68
N PHE A 346 -3.19 -20.61 19.32
CA PHE A 346 -3.03 -21.76 20.20
C PHE A 346 -2.01 -21.58 21.34
N TYR A 347 -0.79 -21.12 21.06
CA TYR A 347 0.23 -20.94 22.10
C TYR A 347 -0.03 -19.77 23.04
N ASP A 348 -0.61 -18.66 22.55
CA ASP A 348 -1.04 -17.57 23.42
C ASP A 348 -2.15 -17.97 24.39
N TYR A 349 -3.02 -18.91 24.00
CA TYR A 349 -3.99 -19.52 24.92
C TYR A 349 -3.31 -20.40 25.97
N ILE A 350 -2.38 -21.27 25.56
CA ILE A 350 -1.66 -22.17 26.49
C ILE A 350 -0.86 -21.39 27.53
N TYR A 351 -0.14 -20.36 27.09
CA TYR A 351 0.76 -19.60 27.95
C TYR A 351 0.13 -18.34 28.53
N ASN A 352 -1.18 -18.14 28.32
CA ASN A 352 -1.95 -17.01 28.83
C ASN A 352 -1.34 -15.65 28.46
N THR A 353 -0.92 -15.51 27.19
CA THR A 353 -0.37 -14.27 26.62
C THR A 353 -1.34 -13.60 25.63
N MET A 354 -2.57 -14.11 25.51
CA MET A 354 -3.61 -13.51 24.69
C MET A 354 -4.15 -12.22 25.31
N ASP A 355 -4.32 -11.17 24.49
CA ASP A 355 -4.85 -9.89 24.96
C ASP A 355 -6.34 -9.98 25.31
N LYS A 356 -6.71 -9.46 26.48
CA LYS A 356 -8.09 -9.53 26.99
C LYS A 356 -9.10 -8.78 26.11
N SER A 357 -8.66 -7.80 25.32
CA SER A 357 -9.52 -7.03 24.42
C SER A 357 -9.68 -7.66 23.03
N THR A 358 -9.07 -8.82 22.77
CA THR A 358 -9.08 -9.48 21.46
C THR A 358 -10.49 -9.66 20.90
N ASP A 359 -11.39 -10.29 21.66
CA ASP A 359 -12.75 -10.57 21.18
C ASP A 359 -13.56 -9.26 21.02
N GLU A 360 -13.41 -8.30 21.95
CA GLU A 360 -14.10 -7.00 21.87
C GLU A 360 -13.65 -6.18 20.65
N LEU A 361 -12.35 -6.14 20.36
CA LEU A 361 -11.80 -5.41 19.22
C LEU A 361 -12.29 -5.99 17.89
N TYR A 362 -12.26 -7.32 17.76
CA TYR A 362 -12.77 -8.03 16.59
C TYR A 362 -14.25 -7.69 16.34
N GLU A 363 -15.07 -7.82 17.38
CA GLU A 363 -16.51 -7.54 17.36
C GLU A 363 -16.82 -6.09 16.97
N ARG A 364 -16.14 -5.13 17.60
CA ARG A 364 -16.29 -3.70 17.32
C ARG A 364 -15.92 -3.36 15.88
N THR A 365 -14.83 -3.93 15.37
CA THR A 365 -14.31 -3.62 14.03
C THR A 365 -15.24 -4.15 12.94
N LEU A 366 -15.86 -5.31 13.15
CA LEU A 366 -16.86 -5.88 12.25
C LEU A 366 -18.13 -5.03 12.14
N ILE A 367 -18.60 -4.44 13.24
CA ILE A 367 -19.72 -3.49 13.23
C ILE A 367 -19.32 -2.26 12.37
N GLY A 368 -18.10 -1.79 12.59
CA GLY A 368 -17.55 -0.62 11.92
C GLY A 368 -18.11 0.69 12.47
N THR A 369 -17.43 1.79 12.14
CA THR A 369 -17.80 3.14 12.57
C THR A 369 -18.01 4.02 11.35
N GLU A 370 -19.15 4.71 11.29
CA GLU A 370 -19.36 5.75 10.29
C GLU A 370 -18.75 7.07 10.77
N GLU A 371 -17.65 7.47 10.12
CA GLU A 371 -17.06 8.78 10.34
C GLU A 371 -17.51 9.77 9.26
N THR A 372 -17.93 10.96 9.70
CA THR A 372 -18.25 12.08 8.82
C THR A 372 -17.00 12.95 8.62
N PRO A 373 -16.53 13.13 7.36
CA PRO A 373 -15.40 14.02 7.12
C PRO A 373 -15.84 15.48 7.22
N ASP A 374 -14.97 16.34 7.76
CA ASP A 374 -15.22 17.79 7.78
C ASP A 374 -15.07 18.40 6.38
N VAL A 375 -14.08 17.91 5.62
CA VAL A 375 -13.71 18.44 4.30
C VAL A 375 -13.57 17.31 3.29
N VAL A 376 -14.18 17.47 2.13
CA VAL A 376 -14.03 16.57 0.98
C VAL A 376 -13.40 17.33 -0.18
N HIS A 377 -12.37 16.77 -0.81
CA HIS A 377 -11.87 17.24 -2.11
C HIS A 377 -12.30 16.25 -3.19
N LEU A 378 -13.20 16.69 -4.08
CA LEU A 378 -13.73 15.88 -5.18
C LEU A 378 -12.93 16.13 -6.45
N THR A 379 -12.12 15.17 -6.85
CA THR A 379 -11.24 15.22 -8.02
C THR A 379 -11.62 14.18 -9.08
N HIS A 380 -10.84 14.08 -10.14
CA HIS A 380 -10.98 13.12 -11.23
C HIS A 380 -9.61 12.70 -11.74
N MET A 381 -9.56 11.64 -12.53
CA MET A 381 -8.33 11.17 -13.16
C MET A 381 -7.94 12.12 -14.29
N THR A 382 -6.64 12.31 -14.52
CA THR A 382 -6.16 13.23 -15.57
C THR A 382 -5.84 12.46 -16.85
N THR A 383 -4.73 11.74 -16.84
CA THR A 383 -4.26 10.85 -17.90
C THR A 383 -4.46 9.40 -17.52
N LEU A 384 -4.29 8.47 -18.46
CA LEU A 384 -4.39 7.05 -18.16
C LEU A 384 -3.40 6.62 -17.05
N GLN A 385 -2.18 7.17 -17.10
CA GLN A 385 -1.11 6.92 -16.15
C GLN A 385 -1.41 7.45 -14.75
N SER A 386 -2.27 8.48 -14.60
CA SER A 386 -2.64 9.02 -13.29
C SER A 386 -3.25 7.98 -12.34
N THR A 387 -3.75 6.86 -12.87
CA THR A 387 -4.20 5.67 -12.11
C THR A 387 -3.13 5.12 -11.18
N TYR A 388 -1.87 5.12 -11.61
CA TYR A 388 -0.75 4.65 -10.79
C TYR A 388 -0.30 5.64 -9.74
N HIS A 389 -0.80 6.88 -9.80
CA HIS A 389 -0.53 7.92 -8.81
C HIS A 389 -1.60 8.00 -7.71
N LEU A 390 -2.61 7.14 -7.76
CA LEU A 390 -3.50 6.95 -6.61
C LEU A 390 -2.72 6.30 -5.48
N ARG A 391 -2.86 6.81 -4.25
CA ARG A 391 -2.20 6.26 -3.05
C ARG A 391 -2.57 4.79 -2.79
N VAL A 392 -3.74 4.39 -3.26
CA VAL A 392 -4.25 3.01 -3.25
C VAL A 392 -3.46 2.07 -4.19
N GLY A 393 -2.69 2.61 -5.13
CA GLY A 393 -1.89 1.85 -6.08
C GLY A 393 -0.45 1.60 -5.59
N ILE A 394 0.49 1.76 -6.50
CA ILE A 394 1.92 1.47 -6.27
C ILE A 394 2.57 2.71 -5.63
N ALA A 395 2.94 2.62 -4.35
CA ALA A 395 3.51 3.75 -3.59
C ALA A 395 4.70 4.41 -4.30
N SER A 396 5.61 3.62 -4.85
CA SER A 396 6.85 4.11 -5.48
C SER A 396 6.60 4.89 -6.77
N ILE A 397 5.49 4.65 -7.45
CA ILE A 397 5.03 5.44 -8.61
C ILE A 397 4.23 6.65 -8.11
N ALA A 398 3.32 6.43 -7.16
CA ALA A 398 2.50 7.50 -6.60
C ALA A 398 3.29 8.58 -5.89
N SER A 399 4.46 8.25 -5.34
CA SER A 399 5.38 9.20 -4.76
C SER A 399 6.16 10.01 -5.80
N ARG A 400 6.08 9.69 -7.11
CA ARG A 400 6.78 10.37 -8.21
C ARG A 400 5.87 11.37 -8.95
N PRO A 401 6.41 12.44 -9.57
CA PRO A 401 5.62 13.35 -10.39
C PRO A 401 5.10 12.62 -11.65
N SER A 402 3.86 12.89 -12.07
CA SER A 402 3.21 12.17 -13.17
C SER A 402 3.79 12.44 -14.56
N ASP A 403 4.51 13.55 -14.71
CA ASP A 403 5.19 14.02 -15.91
C ASP A 403 6.56 13.37 -16.12
N ASN A 404 7.06 12.60 -15.15
CA ASN A 404 8.29 11.81 -15.27
C ASN A 404 8.00 10.31 -15.04
N PRO A 405 7.34 9.63 -16.00
CA PRO A 405 6.96 8.23 -15.85
C PRO A 405 8.19 7.32 -15.87
N VAL A 406 8.24 6.37 -14.94
CA VAL A 406 9.30 5.35 -14.91
C VAL A 406 9.14 4.41 -16.10
N TRP A 407 10.25 3.93 -16.69
CA TRP A 407 10.23 3.12 -17.91
C TRP A 407 9.30 1.89 -17.84
N TYR A 408 9.19 1.24 -16.68
CA TYR A 408 8.34 0.05 -16.51
C TYR A 408 6.85 0.38 -16.41
N VAL A 409 6.45 1.66 -16.28
CA VAL A 409 5.04 2.07 -16.37
C VAL A 409 4.45 1.70 -17.73
N TRP A 410 5.30 1.70 -18.77
CA TRP A 410 4.91 1.16 -20.07
C TRP A 410 4.57 -0.33 -19.97
N MET A 411 5.34 -1.18 -19.28
CA MET A 411 5.00 -2.60 -19.19
C MET A 411 3.62 -2.86 -18.55
N ILE A 412 3.23 -2.03 -17.59
CA ILE A 412 1.94 -2.14 -16.91
C ILE A 412 0.84 -1.31 -17.57
N TRP A 413 1.10 -0.56 -18.66
CA TRP A 413 0.10 0.30 -19.32
C TRP A 413 -1.26 -0.37 -19.62
N PRO A 414 -1.33 -1.67 -20.02
CA PRO A 414 -2.61 -2.31 -20.30
C PRO A 414 -3.53 -2.41 -19.08
N MET A 415 -2.95 -2.50 -17.88
CA MET A 415 -3.73 -2.54 -16.62
C MET A 415 -4.41 -1.21 -16.34
N ALA A 416 -3.76 -0.09 -16.65
CA ALA A 416 -4.38 1.23 -16.52
C ALA A 416 -5.52 1.40 -17.53
N TRP A 417 -5.33 0.93 -18.77
CA TRP A 417 -6.39 0.90 -19.77
C TRP A 417 -7.59 0.08 -19.30
N LEU A 418 -7.35 -1.14 -18.81
CA LEU A 418 -8.40 -2.00 -18.28
C LEU A 418 -9.12 -1.34 -17.09
N SER A 419 -8.36 -0.75 -16.16
CA SER A 419 -8.90 0.00 -15.02
C SER A 419 -9.78 1.16 -15.47
N MET A 420 -9.37 1.91 -16.50
CA MET A 420 -10.16 3.00 -17.07
C MET A 420 -11.46 2.48 -17.68
N VAL A 421 -11.42 1.40 -18.46
CA VAL A 421 -12.62 0.81 -19.08
C VAL A 421 -13.60 0.32 -18.02
N LEU A 422 -13.10 -0.40 -17.00
CA LEU A 422 -13.92 -0.86 -15.89
C LEU A 422 -14.52 0.30 -15.10
N ALA A 423 -13.72 1.34 -14.81
CA ALA A 423 -14.18 2.56 -14.16
C ALA A 423 -15.22 3.31 -15.01
N TRP A 424 -15.10 3.28 -16.33
CA TRP A 424 -16.06 3.92 -17.22
C TRP A 424 -17.40 3.16 -17.24
N ILE A 425 -17.37 1.84 -17.37
CA ILE A 425 -18.57 0.99 -17.47
C ILE A 425 -19.30 0.88 -16.12
N TYR A 426 -18.56 0.63 -15.04
CA TYR A 426 -19.14 0.29 -13.74
C TYR A 426 -19.09 1.45 -12.73
N GLY A 427 -18.32 2.51 -13.01
CA GLY A 427 -18.18 3.66 -12.13
C GLY A 427 -19.45 4.51 -12.09
N SER A 428 -20.26 4.30 -11.05
CA SER A 428 -21.56 4.92 -10.83
C SER A 428 -21.59 5.91 -9.63
N SER A 429 -20.46 6.09 -8.96
CA SER A 429 -20.27 7.07 -7.88
C SER A 429 -18.81 7.45 -7.74
N ALA A 430 -18.56 8.57 -7.05
CA ALA A 430 -17.22 8.87 -6.55
C ALA A 430 -16.80 7.83 -5.50
N PHE A 431 -15.51 7.56 -5.40
CA PHE A 431 -14.94 6.66 -4.40
C PHE A 431 -13.83 7.35 -3.62
N VAL A 432 -13.66 6.96 -2.35
CA VAL A 432 -12.63 7.53 -1.47
C VAL A 432 -11.29 6.89 -1.80
N VAL A 433 -10.29 7.73 -2.08
CA VAL A 433 -8.90 7.27 -2.35
C VAL A 433 -7.94 7.59 -1.22
N GLU A 434 -8.30 8.55 -0.38
CA GLU A 434 -7.47 8.98 0.72
C GLU A 434 -8.33 9.59 1.83
N SER A 435 -7.93 9.34 3.08
CA SER A 435 -8.43 10.07 4.23
C SER A 435 -7.29 10.46 5.15
N LEU A 436 -7.33 11.71 5.61
CA LEU A 436 -6.29 12.35 6.41
C LEU A 436 -6.93 13.01 7.63
N LYS A 437 -6.27 12.90 8.78
CA LYS A 437 -6.67 13.57 10.01
C LYS A 437 -5.64 14.65 10.32
N LEU A 438 -5.98 15.91 10.04
CA LEU A 438 -5.11 17.05 10.32
C LEU A 438 -5.57 17.74 11.61
N LYS A 439 -4.94 17.37 12.73
CA LYS A 439 -5.32 17.81 14.08
C LYS A 439 -6.80 17.49 14.36
N LYS A 440 -7.67 18.51 14.29
CA LYS A 440 -9.11 18.39 14.56
C LYS A 440 -9.94 18.20 13.30
N PHE A 441 -9.34 18.32 12.11
CA PHE A 441 -10.06 18.26 10.83
C PHE A 441 -9.89 16.88 10.20
N LYS A 442 -11.02 16.27 9.83
CA LYS A 442 -11.07 15.04 9.04
C LYS A 442 -11.25 15.40 7.58
N MET A 443 -10.31 14.99 6.74
CA MET A 443 -10.29 15.29 5.31
C MET A 443 -10.39 14.00 4.50
N GLN A 444 -11.06 14.06 3.35
CA GLN A 444 -11.10 12.96 2.39
C GLN A 444 -10.91 13.47 0.97
N THR A 445 -10.26 12.66 0.15
CA THR A 445 -10.18 12.86 -1.30
C THR A 445 -11.07 11.85 -1.98
N TRP A 446 -12.04 12.33 -2.73
CA TRP A 446 -12.97 11.52 -3.51
C TRP A 446 -12.62 11.65 -4.99
N VAL A 447 -12.61 10.54 -5.71
CA VAL A 447 -12.28 10.50 -7.14
C VAL A 447 -13.52 10.09 -7.90
N ILE A 448 -13.89 10.89 -8.90
CA ILE A 448 -14.84 10.49 -9.92
C ILE A 448 -14.11 9.55 -10.89
N PRO A 449 -14.69 8.38 -11.22
CA PRO A 449 -14.08 7.37 -12.11
C PRO A 449 -14.11 7.81 -13.58
N ARG A 450 -13.63 9.03 -13.87
CA ARG A 450 -13.58 9.65 -15.20
C ARG A 450 -12.24 10.35 -15.41
N TYR A 451 -11.80 10.38 -16.67
CA TYR A 451 -10.52 10.91 -17.13
C TYR A 451 -10.73 12.19 -17.94
N ASN A 452 -9.70 13.05 -18.04
CA ASN A 452 -9.80 14.36 -18.71
C ASN A 452 -10.44 14.32 -20.09
N PHE A 453 -10.08 13.33 -20.93
CA PHE A 453 -10.61 13.25 -22.28
C PHE A 453 -12.12 13.01 -22.31
N GLN A 454 -12.69 12.35 -21.28
CA GLN A 454 -14.13 12.07 -21.17
C GLN A 454 -14.92 13.34 -20.84
N TYR A 455 -14.34 14.28 -20.08
CA TYR A 455 -14.96 15.61 -19.85
C TYR A 455 -15.08 16.43 -21.15
N GLY A 456 -14.23 16.15 -22.13
CA GLY A 456 -14.31 16.74 -23.47
C GLY A 456 -15.43 16.17 -24.35
N LEU A 457 -15.96 14.98 -24.03
CA LEU A 457 -16.99 14.31 -24.82
C LEU A 457 -18.37 14.87 -24.48
N ILE A 458 -19.05 15.45 -25.47
CA ILE A 458 -20.39 16.04 -25.28
C ILE A 458 -21.39 15.02 -24.72
N ARG A 459 -21.32 13.77 -25.19
CA ARG A 459 -22.21 12.67 -24.74
C ARG A 459 -22.01 12.29 -23.27
N GLU A 460 -20.83 12.52 -22.70
CA GLU A 460 -20.52 12.16 -21.31
C GLU A 460 -20.88 13.27 -20.31
N ARG A 461 -21.16 14.50 -20.76
CA ARG A 461 -21.39 15.65 -19.87
C ARG A 461 -22.50 15.42 -18.85
N GLU A 462 -23.62 14.87 -19.29
CA GLU A 462 -24.75 14.60 -18.41
C GLU A 462 -24.41 13.51 -17.38
N SER A 463 -23.75 12.45 -17.82
CA SER A 463 -23.27 11.35 -16.95
C SER A 463 -22.31 11.87 -15.88
N ILE A 464 -21.32 12.69 -16.28
CA ILE A 464 -20.35 13.31 -15.36
C ILE A 464 -21.05 14.25 -14.37
N ASN A 465 -21.97 15.10 -14.84
CA ASN A 465 -22.71 16.01 -13.96
C ASN A 465 -23.56 15.24 -12.95
N ARG A 466 -24.20 14.13 -13.33
CA ARG A 466 -24.92 13.25 -12.38
C ARG A 466 -23.97 12.64 -11.33
N LEU A 467 -22.73 12.29 -11.70
CA LEU A 467 -21.73 11.79 -10.75
C LEU A 467 -21.27 12.87 -9.76
N ILE A 468 -21.02 14.08 -10.25
CA ILE A 468 -20.66 15.24 -9.41
C ILE A 468 -21.82 15.57 -8.46
N GLU A 469 -23.04 15.65 -8.99
CA GLU A 469 -24.26 15.92 -8.23
C GLU A 469 -24.46 14.89 -7.12
N LYS A 470 -24.36 13.61 -7.45
CA LYS A 470 -24.46 12.51 -6.47
C LYS A 470 -23.41 12.65 -5.36
N ALA A 471 -22.16 12.97 -5.72
CA ALA A 471 -21.11 13.19 -4.72
C ALA A 471 -21.39 14.40 -3.80
N ILE A 472 -21.96 15.49 -4.32
CA ILE A 472 -22.35 16.65 -3.52
C ILE A 472 -23.47 16.28 -2.55
N LEU A 473 -24.50 15.58 -3.03
CA LEU A 473 -25.63 15.14 -2.20
C LEU A 473 -25.18 14.13 -1.13
N ASP A 474 -24.32 13.18 -1.48
CA ASP A 474 -23.75 12.23 -0.53
C ASP A 474 -22.94 12.94 0.57
N ALA A 475 -22.19 13.98 0.22
CA ALA A 475 -21.46 14.80 1.18
C ALA A 475 -22.40 15.60 2.10
N ASP A 476 -23.49 16.17 1.56
CA ASP A 476 -24.47 16.90 2.37
C ASP A 476 -25.20 15.99 3.36
N VAL A 477 -25.63 14.81 2.90
CA VAL A 477 -26.29 13.80 3.75
C VAL A 477 -25.37 13.35 4.88
N ARG A 478 -24.08 13.15 4.58
CA ARG A 478 -23.04 12.82 5.57
C ARG A 478 -22.65 13.99 6.48
N GLY A 479 -23.23 15.18 6.30
CA GLY A 479 -22.93 16.35 7.14
C GLY A 479 -21.53 16.93 6.92
N VAL A 480 -20.96 16.76 5.73
CA VAL A 480 -19.68 17.38 5.36
C VAL A 480 -19.81 18.90 5.38
N LYS A 481 -18.84 19.60 5.97
CA LYS A 481 -18.90 21.06 6.10
C LYS A 481 -18.47 21.78 4.83
N VAL A 482 -17.45 21.26 4.16
CA VAL A 482 -16.86 21.86 2.95
C VAL A 482 -16.57 20.78 1.91
N LEU A 483 -17.03 20.99 0.69
CA LEU A 483 -16.66 20.18 -0.47
C LEU A 483 -15.95 21.06 -1.50
N SER A 484 -14.70 20.72 -1.80
CA SER A 484 -13.90 21.35 -2.84
C SER A 484 -14.05 20.59 -4.15
N LEU A 485 -14.29 21.29 -5.25
CA LEU A 485 -14.32 20.70 -6.59
C LEU A 485 -12.93 20.84 -7.23
N GLY A 486 -12.38 19.76 -7.79
CA GLY A 486 -11.16 19.76 -8.60
C GLY A 486 -11.37 20.37 -10.00
N LEU A 487 -10.27 20.61 -10.73
CA LEU A 487 -10.21 21.39 -11.98
C LEU A 487 -11.41 21.20 -12.94
N LEU A 488 -11.57 20.04 -13.58
CA LEU A 488 -12.65 19.86 -14.57
C LEU A 488 -14.01 19.62 -13.91
N ASN A 489 -14.05 19.37 -12.60
CA ASN A 489 -15.30 19.33 -11.84
C ASN A 489 -15.87 20.74 -11.59
N GLN A 490 -15.09 21.80 -11.79
CA GLN A 490 -15.54 23.20 -11.76
C GLN A 490 -15.94 23.74 -13.15
N ALA A 491 -15.48 23.05 -14.21
CA ALA A 491 -15.40 23.58 -15.56
C ALA A 491 -16.76 23.73 -16.22
#